data_AF-A0AAE0GLN4-F1
#
_entry.id   AF-A0AAE0GLN4-F1
#
_cell.length_a   1.000
_cell.length_b   1.000
_cell.length_c   1.000
_cell.angle_alpha   90.00
_cell.angle_beta   90.00
_cell.angle_gamma   90.00
#
_symmetry.space_group_name_H-M   'P 1'
#
loop_
_entity.id
_entity.type
_entity.pdbx_description
1 polymer ?
#
loop_
_entity_poly.entity_id
_entity_poly.type
_entity_poly.pdbx_seq_one_letter_code
_entity_poly.pdbx_strand_id
1 'polypeptide(L)'
;MVRPDGTYAVDSTPLILELEGSFPGRHVVPLNMGQAFLAAFVEDFADEWLTKVMFECRFHTAEDSHFGAAWQGWQGYPELHKTTGISEDMLELSLDAFAERQRKRRGRVVGSPWEVVVFTLRRVCAILKESIRAGHPFLFGSRPTIADFGVYGQLSQLAKDRTVCSVVQEYPEAWGWVWKMDDLSGYEAPVDDPSVPQESPKAVLELLRLASKTYIPFLLENARAVHEGKSVVEVEILDGRFTHSQPSFKYQATYCLPQLRKQYAALTGDDLKYVNTTLLQAGCYNAFASGSACVPSSKL
;
A
#
# COMPACT_ATOMS: atom_id res chain seq x y z
N MET A 1 3.73 4.01 18.06
CA MET A 1 4.81 4.92 18.50
C MET A 1 4.46 5.49 19.86
N VAL A 2 5.40 5.50 20.81
CA VAL A 2 5.28 6.27 22.05
C VAL A 2 6.01 7.59 21.84
N ARG A 3 5.30 8.71 21.96
CA ARG A 3 5.88 10.05 21.82
C ARG A 3 6.69 10.41 23.07
N PRO A 4 7.64 11.37 23.00
CA PRO A 4 8.39 11.84 24.16
C PRO A 4 7.52 12.38 25.31
N ASP A 5 6.30 12.84 25.01
CA ASP A 5 5.31 13.30 25.98
C ASP A 5 4.49 12.16 26.63
N GLY A 6 4.81 10.90 26.30
CA GLY A 6 4.13 9.71 26.81
C GLY A 6 2.82 9.38 26.12
N THR A 7 2.39 10.15 25.11
CA THR A 7 1.20 9.82 24.31
C THR A 7 1.50 8.71 23.30
N TYR A 8 0.45 7.98 22.94
CA TYR A 8 0.53 6.90 21.95
C TYR A 8 -0.03 7.39 20.61
N ALA A 9 0.64 7.01 19.54
CA ALA A 9 0.19 7.21 18.18
C ALA A 9 0.30 5.91 17.38
N VAL A 10 -0.70 5.66 16.56
CA VAL A 10 -0.84 4.50 15.68
C VAL A 10 -1.26 5.00 14.31
N ASP A 11 -1.25 4.10 13.33
CA ASP A 11 -1.50 4.39 11.92
C ASP A 11 -0.32 5.09 11.22
N SER A 12 0.13 4.51 10.12
CA SER A 12 1.39 4.91 9.49
C SER A 12 1.23 6.18 8.65
N THR A 13 0.13 6.32 7.89
CA THR A 13 -0.12 7.48 7.03
C THR A 13 -0.26 8.77 7.84
N PRO A 14 -1.08 8.85 8.90
CA PRO A 14 -1.19 10.08 9.70
C PRO A 14 0.13 10.43 10.42
N LEU A 15 0.88 9.41 10.84
CA LEU A 15 2.20 9.61 11.45
C LEU A 15 3.21 10.19 10.46
N ILE A 16 3.24 9.70 9.22
CA ILE A 16 4.11 10.26 8.18
C ILE A 16 3.78 11.74 7.96
N LEU A 17 2.49 12.10 7.84
CA LEU A 17 2.08 13.48 7.63
C LEU A 17 2.35 14.40 8.84
N GLU A 18 2.24 13.90 10.06
CA GLU A 18 2.63 14.63 11.28
C GLU A 18 4.15 14.90 11.31
N LEU A 19 4.96 13.88 10.98
CA LEU A 19 6.42 13.99 10.93
C LEU A 19 6.87 14.93 9.81
N GLU A 20 6.20 14.92 8.67
CA GLU A 20 6.46 15.81 7.53
C GLU A 20 6.36 17.29 7.92
N GLY A 21 5.41 17.64 8.80
CA GLY A 21 5.28 19.00 9.34
C GLY A 21 6.25 19.32 10.48
N SER A 22 6.79 18.31 11.14
CA SER A 22 7.62 18.46 12.35
C SER A 22 9.12 18.48 12.07
N PHE A 23 9.57 17.90 10.95
CA PHE A 23 10.99 17.74 10.63
C PHE A 23 11.33 18.27 9.23
N PRO A 24 11.94 19.47 9.12
CA PRO A 24 12.30 20.05 7.83
C PRO A 24 13.50 19.32 7.17
N GLY A 25 13.57 19.34 5.83
CA GLY A 25 14.75 18.97 5.06
C GLY A 25 14.84 17.50 4.63
N ARG A 26 13.97 16.62 5.13
CA ARG A 26 13.83 15.22 4.68
C ARG A 26 12.39 14.86 4.33
N HIS A 27 11.83 15.66 3.43
CA HIS A 27 10.47 15.51 2.93
C HIS A 27 10.26 14.19 2.19
N VAL A 28 9.25 13.43 2.61
CA VAL A 28 8.79 12.22 1.91
C VAL A 28 7.49 12.47 1.14
N VAL A 29 6.88 13.64 1.33
CA VAL A 29 5.81 14.14 0.46
C VAL A 29 6.46 15.04 -0.60
N PRO A 30 6.28 14.77 -1.90
CA PRO A 30 6.77 15.65 -2.95
C PRO A 30 6.32 17.11 -2.80
N LEU A 31 7.19 18.06 -3.09
CA LEU A 31 6.87 19.49 -3.07
C LEU A 31 5.89 19.87 -4.20
N ASN A 32 6.00 19.21 -5.35
CA ASN A 32 5.03 19.37 -6.42
C ASN A 32 3.69 18.74 -6.02
N MET A 33 2.60 19.52 -6.01
CA MET A 33 1.28 19.05 -5.54
C MET A 33 0.71 17.91 -6.40
N GLY A 34 0.99 17.90 -7.70
CA GLY A 34 0.59 16.82 -8.59
C GLY A 34 1.28 15.50 -8.23
N GLN A 35 2.60 15.52 -8.02
CA GLN A 35 3.35 14.36 -7.55
C GLN A 35 2.93 13.93 -6.13
N ALA A 36 2.65 14.88 -5.24
CA ALA A 36 2.17 14.60 -3.88
C ALA A 36 0.86 13.80 -3.89
N PHE A 37 -0.10 14.19 -4.73
CA PHE A 37 -1.33 13.45 -4.92
C PHE A 37 -1.08 12.03 -5.46
N LEU A 38 -0.23 11.89 -6.49
CA LEU A 38 0.07 10.56 -7.04
C LEU A 38 0.80 9.67 -6.03
N ALA A 39 1.68 10.24 -5.21
CA ALA A 39 2.39 9.51 -4.16
C ALA A 39 1.42 9.03 -3.07
N ALA A 40 0.50 9.89 -2.63
CA ALA A 40 -0.56 9.51 -1.69
C ALA A 40 -1.48 8.43 -2.26
N PHE A 41 -1.82 8.48 -3.55
CA PHE A 41 -2.64 7.44 -4.17
C PHE A 41 -1.91 6.09 -4.26
N VAL A 42 -0.61 6.08 -4.59
CA VAL A 42 0.16 4.83 -4.57
C VAL A 42 0.32 4.29 -3.15
N GLU A 43 0.51 5.16 -2.15
CA GLU A 43 0.58 4.72 -0.76
C GLU A 43 -0.76 4.15 -0.26
N ASP A 44 -1.89 4.82 -0.52
CA ASP A 44 -3.22 4.34 -0.16
C ASP A 44 -3.54 2.99 -0.87
N PHE A 45 -3.12 2.83 -2.12
CA PHE A 45 -3.15 1.52 -2.81
C PHE A 45 -2.31 0.46 -2.08
N ALA A 46 -1.11 0.81 -1.62
CA ALA A 46 -0.25 -0.12 -0.91
C ALA A 46 -0.85 -0.51 0.45
N ASP A 47 -1.30 0.46 1.23
CA ASP A 47 -1.76 0.21 2.60
C ASP A 47 -3.15 -0.44 2.64
N GLU A 48 -3.99 -0.25 1.63
CA GLU A 48 -5.34 -0.80 1.61
C GLU A 48 -5.51 -2.02 0.69
N TRP A 49 -4.75 -2.13 -0.40
CA TRP A 49 -4.81 -3.27 -1.32
C TRP A 49 -3.62 -4.22 -1.19
N LEU A 50 -2.38 -3.72 -1.15
CA LEU A 50 -1.21 -4.60 -0.99
C LEU A 50 -1.14 -5.21 0.42
N THR A 51 -1.73 -4.57 1.44
CA THR A 51 -1.97 -5.21 2.75
C THR A 51 -2.80 -6.48 2.63
N LYS A 52 -3.77 -6.55 1.71
CA LYS A 52 -4.55 -7.79 1.47
C LYS A 52 -3.67 -8.89 0.89
N VAL A 53 -2.76 -8.53 -0.02
CA VAL A 53 -1.78 -9.45 -0.60
C VAL A 53 -0.87 -9.99 0.50
N MET A 54 -0.28 -9.11 1.30
CA MET A 54 0.55 -9.48 2.44
C MET A 54 -0.19 -10.39 3.42
N PHE A 55 -1.41 -10.01 3.81
CA PHE A 55 -2.22 -10.75 4.76
C PHE A 55 -2.59 -12.14 4.25
N GLU A 56 -2.97 -12.25 2.98
CA GLU A 56 -3.25 -13.55 2.36
C GLU A 56 -2.01 -14.43 2.39
N CYS A 57 -0.86 -13.94 1.94
CA CYS A 57 0.37 -14.73 1.87
C CYS A 57 0.88 -15.17 3.24
N ARG A 58 0.86 -14.27 4.24
CA ARG A 58 1.30 -14.61 5.60
C ARG A 58 0.42 -15.65 6.26
N PHE A 59 -0.88 -15.58 6.02
CA PHE A 59 -1.86 -16.44 6.68
C PHE A 59 -2.47 -17.49 5.74
N HIS A 60 -1.80 -17.80 4.61
CA HIS A 60 -2.34 -18.67 3.57
C HIS A 60 -2.46 -20.11 4.07
N THR A 61 -1.35 -20.67 4.54
CA THR A 61 -1.26 -22.01 5.08
C THR A 61 -1.08 -21.98 6.60
N ALA A 62 -1.30 -23.12 7.27
CA ALA A 62 -0.96 -23.24 8.68
C ALA A 62 0.54 -23.01 8.92
N GLU A 63 1.37 -23.52 8.02
CA GLU A 63 2.82 -23.39 8.07
C GLU A 63 3.29 -21.93 7.98
N ASP A 64 2.75 -21.16 7.02
CA ASP A 64 3.09 -19.74 6.88
C ASP A 64 2.60 -18.92 8.09
N SER A 65 1.39 -19.22 8.56
CA SER A 65 0.79 -18.52 9.71
C SER A 65 1.59 -18.73 10.98
N HIS A 66 2.03 -19.98 11.22
CA HIS A 66 2.84 -20.35 12.38
C HIS A 66 4.22 -19.72 12.29
N PHE A 67 4.86 -19.75 11.12
CA PHE A 67 6.15 -19.09 10.90
C PHE A 67 6.07 -17.58 11.21
N GLY A 68 5.07 -16.89 10.65
CA GLY A 68 4.89 -15.44 10.86
C GLY A 68 4.61 -15.10 12.32
N ALA A 69 3.75 -15.88 12.99
CA ALA A 69 3.47 -15.72 14.41
C ALA A 69 4.72 -15.97 15.28
N ALA A 70 5.44 -17.06 15.04
CA ALA A 70 6.68 -17.40 15.74
C ALA A 70 7.72 -16.29 15.64
N TRP A 71 8.00 -15.82 14.42
CA TRP A 71 8.98 -14.75 14.22
C TRP A 71 8.64 -13.48 15.00
N GLN A 72 7.39 -13.03 14.95
CA GLN A 72 6.93 -11.82 15.67
C GLN A 72 6.94 -12.02 17.19
N GLY A 73 6.48 -13.18 17.67
CA GLY A 73 6.42 -13.50 19.09
C GLY A 73 7.79 -13.56 19.73
N TRP A 74 8.72 -14.30 19.12
CA TRP A 74 10.06 -14.50 19.65
C TRP A 74 10.92 -13.23 19.57
N GLN A 75 10.69 -12.34 18.59
CA GLN A 75 11.34 -11.03 18.56
C GLN A 75 11.01 -10.19 19.82
N GLY A 76 9.76 -10.26 20.29
CA GLY A 76 9.30 -9.52 21.47
C GLY A 76 9.47 -10.26 22.81
N TYR A 77 9.88 -11.54 22.79
CA TYR A 77 9.86 -12.40 23.97
C TYR A 77 10.66 -11.82 25.15
N PRO A 78 11.91 -11.32 25.01
CA PRO A 78 12.68 -10.85 26.16
C PRO A 78 11.96 -9.74 26.96
N GLU A 79 11.38 -8.75 26.26
CA GLU A 79 10.67 -7.66 26.92
C GLU A 79 9.29 -8.10 27.44
N LEU A 80 8.58 -8.96 26.69
CA LEU A 80 7.30 -9.49 27.14
C LEU A 80 7.46 -10.36 28.40
N HIS A 81 8.47 -11.22 28.43
CA HIS A 81 8.81 -12.04 29.60
C HIS A 81 9.15 -11.15 30.80
N LYS A 82 10.02 -10.16 30.61
CA LYS A 82 10.41 -9.21 31.67
C LYS A 82 9.21 -8.44 32.24
N THR A 83 8.25 -8.05 31.40
CA THR A 83 7.11 -7.20 31.81
C THR A 83 5.90 -7.99 32.32
N THR A 84 5.69 -9.22 31.86
CA THR A 84 4.48 -10.00 32.16
C THR A 84 4.75 -11.34 32.87
N GLY A 85 5.99 -11.84 32.85
CA GLY A 85 6.34 -13.16 33.37
C GLY A 85 5.87 -14.33 32.50
N ILE A 86 5.50 -14.10 31.23
CA ILE A 86 5.05 -15.17 30.32
C ILE A 86 6.15 -16.24 30.14
N SER A 87 5.80 -17.52 30.26
CA SER A 87 6.71 -18.63 29.95
C SER A 87 6.78 -18.91 28.45
N GLU A 88 7.81 -19.65 28.01
CA GLU A 88 7.95 -20.10 26.61
C GLU A 88 6.75 -20.93 26.16
N ASP A 89 6.33 -21.92 26.95
CA ASP A 89 5.15 -22.74 26.65
C ASP A 89 3.87 -21.89 26.48
N MET A 90 3.68 -20.89 27.34
CA MET A 90 2.52 -20.00 27.26
C MET A 90 2.60 -19.04 26.06
N LEU A 91 3.81 -18.64 25.67
CA LEU A 91 4.04 -17.89 24.45
C LEU A 91 3.66 -18.73 23.23
N GLU A 92 4.18 -19.97 23.11
CA GLU A 92 3.87 -20.86 21.99
C GLU A 92 2.36 -21.11 21.84
N LEU A 93 1.66 -21.43 22.93
CA LEU A 93 0.20 -21.57 22.93
C LEU A 93 -0.51 -20.29 22.46
N SER A 94 -0.01 -19.12 22.85
CA SER A 94 -0.57 -17.82 22.46
C SER A 94 -0.34 -17.54 20.97
N LEU A 95 0.80 -17.96 20.42
CA LEU A 95 1.16 -17.80 19.02
C LEU A 95 0.36 -18.72 18.10
N ASP A 96 0.15 -19.98 18.50
CA ASP A 96 -0.74 -20.89 17.78
C ASP A 96 -2.18 -20.36 17.75
N ALA A 97 -2.68 -19.91 18.91
CA ALA A 97 -4.00 -19.29 18.99
C ALA A 97 -4.08 -18.01 18.14
N PHE A 98 -3.01 -17.23 18.05
CA PHE A 98 -2.94 -16.05 17.19
C PHE A 98 -2.97 -16.43 15.70
N ALA A 99 -2.12 -17.37 15.27
CA ALA A 99 -2.03 -17.84 13.89
C ALA A 99 -3.40 -18.33 13.39
N GLU A 100 -4.08 -19.17 14.18
CA GLU A 100 -5.40 -19.70 13.82
C GLU A 100 -6.48 -18.59 13.74
N ARG A 101 -6.42 -17.59 14.64
CA ARG A 101 -7.31 -16.42 14.57
C ARG A 101 -7.08 -15.61 13.29
N GLN A 102 -5.83 -15.37 12.90
CA GLN A 102 -5.53 -14.60 11.68
C GLN A 102 -5.93 -15.36 10.41
N ARG A 103 -5.72 -16.68 10.39
CA ARG A 103 -6.23 -17.55 9.31
C ARG A 103 -7.74 -17.46 9.14
N LYS A 104 -8.50 -17.45 10.23
CA LYS A 104 -9.97 -17.24 10.17
C LYS A 104 -10.34 -15.84 9.70
N ARG A 105 -9.52 -14.84 9.98
CA ARG A 105 -9.75 -13.44 9.57
C ARG A 105 -9.52 -13.21 8.08
N ARG A 106 -8.75 -14.05 7.37
CA ARG A 106 -8.47 -13.88 5.93
C ARG A 106 -9.72 -13.66 5.09
N GLY A 107 -10.75 -14.47 5.28
CA GLY A 107 -12.03 -14.35 4.55
C GLY A 107 -12.77 -13.02 4.79
N ARG A 108 -12.39 -12.25 5.81
CA ARG A 108 -12.93 -10.91 6.09
C ARG A 108 -12.04 -9.76 5.62
N VAL A 109 -10.78 -10.03 5.28
CA VAL A 109 -9.76 -9.00 4.98
C VAL A 109 -9.35 -9.01 3.51
N VAL A 110 -9.16 -10.20 2.95
CA VAL A 110 -8.53 -10.37 1.63
C VAL A 110 -9.55 -10.29 0.51
N GLY A 111 -10.66 -11.01 0.65
CA GLY A 111 -11.79 -11.03 -0.29
C GLY A 111 -11.49 -11.48 -1.73
N SER A 112 -10.24 -11.84 -2.04
CA SER A 112 -9.79 -12.26 -3.37
C SER A 112 -9.15 -13.65 -3.32
N PRO A 113 -9.22 -14.42 -4.42
CA PRO A 113 -8.59 -15.73 -4.50
C PRO A 113 -7.06 -15.61 -4.60
N TRP A 114 -6.36 -16.70 -4.30
CA TRP A 114 -4.89 -16.77 -4.27
C TRP A 114 -4.24 -16.32 -5.58
N GLU A 115 -4.87 -16.62 -6.72
CA GLU A 115 -4.40 -16.26 -8.05
C GLU A 115 -4.32 -14.74 -8.24
N VAL A 116 -5.30 -13.99 -7.71
CA VAL A 116 -5.28 -12.53 -7.75
C VAL A 116 -4.15 -11.99 -6.87
N VAL A 117 -3.97 -12.57 -5.68
CA VAL A 117 -2.93 -12.17 -4.72
C VAL A 117 -1.54 -12.34 -5.32
N VAL A 118 -1.24 -13.51 -5.86
CA VAL A 118 0.05 -13.78 -6.49
C VAL A 118 0.24 -12.97 -7.77
N PHE A 119 -0.82 -12.77 -8.56
CA PHE A 119 -0.78 -11.90 -9.74
C PHE A 119 -0.40 -10.46 -9.35
N THR A 120 -1.07 -9.88 -8.34
CA THR A 120 -0.79 -8.53 -7.85
C THR A 120 0.64 -8.42 -7.34
N LEU A 121 1.11 -9.37 -6.52
CA LEU A 121 2.50 -9.40 -6.03
C LEU A 121 3.50 -9.42 -7.18
N ARG A 122 3.37 -10.37 -8.12
CA ARG A 122 4.26 -10.48 -9.28
C ARG A 122 4.24 -9.21 -10.13
N ARG A 123 3.09 -8.56 -10.27
CA ARG A 123 2.99 -7.31 -11.03
C ARG A 123 3.74 -6.17 -10.33
N VAL A 124 3.60 -6.01 -9.01
CA VAL A 124 4.35 -5.01 -8.24
C VAL A 124 5.86 -5.27 -8.32
N CYS A 125 6.31 -6.50 -8.11
CA CYS A 125 7.72 -6.87 -8.23
C CYS A 125 8.27 -6.63 -9.65
N ALA A 126 7.49 -6.93 -10.68
CA ALA A 126 7.85 -6.64 -12.07
C ALA A 126 7.98 -5.13 -12.33
N ILE A 127 7.10 -4.30 -11.77
CA ILE A 127 7.17 -2.84 -11.90
C ILE A 127 8.45 -2.30 -11.24
N LEU A 128 8.75 -2.75 -10.02
CA LEU A 128 10.00 -2.38 -9.33
C LEU A 128 11.22 -2.83 -10.11
N LYS A 129 11.22 -4.07 -10.62
CA LYS A 129 12.30 -4.57 -11.49
C LYS A 129 12.59 -3.63 -12.65
N GLU A 130 11.57 -3.25 -13.41
CA GLU A 130 11.75 -2.37 -14.56
C GLU A 130 12.20 -0.96 -14.15
N SER A 131 11.70 -0.43 -13.02
CA SER A 131 12.12 0.86 -12.47
C SER A 131 13.61 0.87 -12.11
N ILE A 132 14.06 -0.15 -11.40
CA ILE A 132 15.45 -0.29 -10.94
C ILE A 132 16.39 -0.47 -12.13
N ARG A 133 16.01 -1.30 -13.10
CA ARG A 133 16.78 -1.49 -14.35
C ARG A 133 16.87 -0.23 -15.20
N ALA A 134 15.88 0.66 -15.09
CA ALA A 134 15.92 1.99 -15.72
C ALA A 134 16.80 3.00 -14.95
N GLY A 135 17.43 2.60 -13.84
CA GLY A 135 18.29 3.46 -13.03
C GLY A 135 17.54 4.30 -12.00
N HIS A 136 16.26 4.02 -11.75
CA HIS A 136 15.47 4.72 -10.74
C HIS A 136 15.50 3.96 -9.41
N PRO A 137 16.19 4.47 -8.37
CA PRO A 137 16.27 3.80 -7.08
C PRO A 137 14.94 3.77 -6.30
N PHE A 138 14.00 4.65 -6.62
CA PHE A 138 12.69 4.79 -5.97
C PHE A 138 11.60 5.00 -7.03
N LEU A 139 10.33 4.91 -6.61
CA LEU A 139 9.16 5.01 -7.49
C LEU A 139 9.10 6.34 -8.23
N PHE A 140 9.49 7.43 -7.56
CA PHE A 140 9.54 8.78 -8.12
C PHE A 140 10.93 9.19 -8.61
N GLY A 141 11.81 8.22 -8.88
CA GLY A 141 13.16 8.48 -9.40
C GLY A 141 14.21 8.41 -8.28
N SER A 142 14.80 9.55 -7.93
CA SER A 142 16.00 9.62 -7.07
C SER A 142 15.71 9.86 -5.58
N ARG A 143 14.47 10.18 -5.20
CA ARG A 143 14.06 10.41 -3.81
C ARG A 143 13.01 9.38 -3.39
N PRO A 144 13.11 8.80 -2.18
CA PRO A 144 12.02 8.02 -1.62
C PRO A 144 10.86 8.95 -1.24
N THR A 145 9.65 8.49 -1.49
CA THR A 145 8.42 9.20 -1.12
C THR A 145 7.55 8.31 -0.23
N ILE A 146 6.45 8.87 0.29
CA ILE A 146 5.42 8.11 1.02
C ILE A 146 4.95 6.86 0.24
N ALA A 147 4.91 6.92 -1.08
CA ALA A 147 4.59 5.77 -1.95
C ALA A 147 5.58 4.61 -1.80
N ASP A 148 6.88 4.92 -1.74
CA ASP A 148 7.94 3.93 -1.55
C ASP A 148 7.79 3.25 -0.19
N PHE A 149 7.52 4.02 0.86
CA PHE A 149 7.32 3.48 2.21
C PHE A 149 6.06 2.62 2.33
N GLY A 150 4.96 3.00 1.68
CA GLY A 150 3.75 2.17 1.61
C GLY A 150 4.02 0.82 0.94
N VAL A 151 4.68 0.82 -0.23
CA VAL A 151 5.04 -0.42 -0.94
C VAL A 151 6.06 -1.25 -0.16
N TYR A 152 7.07 -0.60 0.43
CA TYR A 152 8.08 -1.26 1.27
C TYR A 152 7.45 -1.90 2.51
N GLY A 153 6.49 -1.25 3.16
CA GLY A 153 5.77 -1.79 4.31
C GLY A 153 5.22 -3.18 4.04
N GLN A 154 4.64 -3.39 2.86
CA GLN A 154 4.09 -4.69 2.46
C GLN A 154 5.15 -5.66 1.93
N LEU A 155 6.09 -5.20 1.09
CA LEU A 155 7.11 -6.09 0.51
C LEU A 155 8.16 -6.55 1.53
N SER A 156 8.49 -5.74 2.54
CA SER A 156 9.42 -6.11 3.61
C SER A 156 8.95 -7.34 4.38
N GLN A 157 7.64 -7.52 4.48
CA GLN A 157 6.97 -8.66 5.08
C GLN A 157 7.03 -9.87 4.15
N LEU A 158 6.60 -9.69 2.90
CA LEU A 158 6.57 -10.75 1.88
C LEU A 158 7.96 -11.28 1.53
N ALA A 159 9.01 -10.47 1.64
CA ALA A 159 10.40 -10.89 1.44
C ALA A 159 10.96 -11.74 2.59
N LYS A 160 10.29 -11.79 3.74
CA LYS A 160 10.69 -12.58 4.93
C LYS A 160 9.80 -13.82 5.12
N ASP A 161 8.54 -13.74 4.69
CA ASP A 161 7.57 -14.82 4.85
C ASP A 161 7.94 -16.08 4.08
N ARG A 162 7.75 -17.22 4.73
CA ARG A 162 8.31 -18.51 4.31
C ARG A 162 8.00 -18.91 2.87
N THR A 163 6.74 -19.11 2.50
CA THR A 163 6.40 -19.58 1.15
C THR A 163 6.54 -18.48 0.11
N VAL A 164 6.00 -17.29 0.41
CA VAL A 164 5.88 -16.21 -0.57
C VAL A 164 7.22 -15.52 -0.87
N CYS A 165 8.23 -15.62 0.00
CA CYS A 165 9.56 -15.10 -0.28
C CYS A 165 10.13 -15.68 -1.59
N SER A 166 9.83 -16.93 -1.92
CA SER A 166 10.23 -17.53 -3.21
C SER A 166 9.70 -16.76 -4.42
N VAL A 167 8.47 -16.21 -4.35
CA VAL A 167 7.87 -15.40 -5.41
C VAL A 167 8.55 -14.04 -5.52
N VAL A 168 8.91 -13.41 -4.39
CA VAL A 168 9.65 -12.14 -4.41
C VAL A 168 11.06 -12.35 -5.00
N GLN A 169 11.70 -13.48 -4.69
CA GLN A 169 13.03 -13.85 -5.20
C GLN A 169 13.07 -14.15 -6.71
N GLU A 170 11.94 -14.40 -7.36
CA GLU A 170 11.83 -14.41 -8.83
C GLU A 170 12.22 -13.04 -9.44
N TYR A 171 12.21 -11.97 -8.63
CA TYR A 171 12.54 -10.59 -8.99
C TYR A 171 13.68 -10.06 -8.10
N PRO A 172 14.94 -10.45 -8.36
CA PRO A 172 16.09 -10.07 -7.52
C PRO A 172 16.24 -8.56 -7.31
N GLU A 173 15.84 -7.75 -8.29
CA GLU A 173 15.84 -6.29 -8.19
C GLU A 173 14.85 -5.79 -7.13
N ALA A 174 13.61 -6.31 -7.15
CA ALA A 174 12.61 -5.96 -6.15
C ALA A 174 13.01 -6.46 -4.74
N TRP A 175 13.57 -7.67 -4.67
CA TRP A 175 14.10 -8.22 -3.42
C TRP A 175 15.27 -7.39 -2.87
N GLY A 176 16.22 -6.99 -3.72
CA GLY A 176 17.33 -6.09 -3.35
C GLY A 176 16.84 -4.70 -2.94
N TRP A 177 15.80 -4.18 -3.59
CA TRP A 177 15.18 -2.90 -3.24
C TRP A 177 14.59 -2.91 -1.83
N VAL A 178 13.99 -4.03 -1.39
CA VAL A 178 13.50 -4.16 -0.01
C VAL A 178 14.62 -3.93 1.01
N TRP A 179 15.80 -4.53 0.81
CA TRP A 179 16.92 -4.36 1.74
C TRP A 179 17.53 -2.97 1.69
N LYS A 180 17.53 -2.33 0.52
CA LYS A 180 17.90 -0.91 0.41
C LYS A 180 16.94 -0.02 1.21
N MET A 181 15.63 -0.28 1.12
CA MET A 181 14.62 0.50 1.84
C MET A 181 14.65 0.26 3.36
N ASP A 182 15.13 -0.91 3.81
CA ASP A 182 15.25 -1.26 5.23
C ASP A 182 16.19 -0.33 5.99
N ASP A 183 17.23 0.18 5.32
CA ASP A 183 18.15 1.17 5.87
C ASP A 183 18.55 2.22 4.82
N LEU A 184 17.91 3.39 4.90
CA LEU A 184 18.25 4.58 4.13
C LEU A 184 19.13 5.56 4.92
N SER A 185 19.71 5.14 6.04
CA SER A 185 20.64 5.97 6.79
C SER A 185 21.85 6.31 5.89
N GLY A 186 22.19 7.60 5.84
CA GLY A 186 23.24 8.11 4.94
C GLY A 186 22.83 8.32 3.48
N TYR A 187 21.58 8.01 3.08
CA TYR A 187 21.11 8.38 1.75
C TYR A 187 20.83 9.90 1.67
N GLU A 188 21.65 10.61 0.90
CA GLU A 188 21.46 12.03 0.60
C GLU A 188 20.62 12.18 -0.67
N ALA A 189 19.32 12.34 -0.46
CA ALA A 189 18.37 12.56 -1.54
C ALA A 189 18.60 13.96 -2.18
N PRO A 190 18.62 14.07 -3.53
CA PRO A 190 18.74 15.37 -4.22
C PRO A 190 17.66 16.35 -3.79
N VAL A 191 17.88 17.66 -3.88
CA VAL A 191 16.84 18.66 -3.57
C VAL A 191 15.60 18.38 -4.43
N ASP A 192 14.43 18.42 -3.79
CA ASP A 192 13.18 18.16 -4.49
C ASP A 192 12.83 19.32 -5.43
N ASP A 193 12.37 19.00 -6.63
CA ASP A 193 12.02 19.99 -7.65
C ASP A 193 10.50 20.23 -7.59
N PRO A 194 10.04 21.45 -7.20
CA PRO A 194 8.61 21.74 -7.17
C PRO A 194 8.00 21.89 -8.57
N SER A 195 8.80 21.89 -9.64
CA SER A 195 8.32 22.03 -11.01
C SER A 195 7.42 20.86 -11.42
N VAL A 196 6.45 21.16 -12.29
CA VAL A 196 5.55 20.13 -12.82
C VAL A 196 6.31 19.28 -13.83
N PRO A 197 6.44 17.95 -13.63
CA PRO A 197 7.11 17.09 -14.58
C PRO A 197 6.33 17.00 -15.90
N GLN A 198 7.04 16.73 -17.00
CA GLN A 198 6.38 16.50 -18.29
C GLN A 198 5.56 15.20 -18.29
N GLU A 199 6.08 14.16 -17.64
CA GLU A 199 5.46 12.83 -17.59
C GLU A 199 5.63 12.21 -16.19
N SER A 200 4.66 11.40 -15.80
CA SER A 200 4.77 10.61 -14.58
C SER A 200 5.83 9.52 -14.72
N PRO A 201 6.58 9.21 -13.64
CA PRO A 201 7.45 8.05 -13.62
C PRO A 201 6.71 6.78 -14.04
N LYS A 202 7.32 5.99 -14.92
CA LYS A 202 6.68 4.77 -15.48
C LYS A 202 6.23 3.80 -14.38
N ALA A 203 6.97 3.69 -13.29
CA ALA A 203 6.61 2.83 -12.16
C ALA A 203 5.29 3.27 -11.50
N VAL A 204 5.14 4.58 -11.24
CA VAL A 204 3.90 5.17 -10.70
C VAL A 204 2.74 4.92 -11.66
N LEU A 205 2.91 5.20 -12.96
CA LEU A 205 1.86 4.97 -13.94
C LEU A 205 1.41 3.49 -13.98
N GLU A 206 2.34 2.54 -13.93
CA GLU A 206 2.02 1.11 -13.95
C GLU A 206 1.38 0.61 -12.65
N LEU A 207 1.75 1.17 -11.49
CA LEU A 207 1.07 0.90 -10.22
C LEU A 207 -0.36 1.41 -10.25
N LEU A 208 -0.60 2.61 -10.78
CA LEU A 208 -1.95 3.15 -10.94
C LEU A 208 -2.77 2.35 -11.96
N ARG A 209 -2.17 1.82 -13.02
CA ARG A 209 -2.83 0.87 -13.94
C ARG A 209 -3.22 -0.43 -13.26
N LEU A 210 -2.40 -0.92 -12.33
CA LEU A 210 -2.77 -2.08 -11.52
C LEU A 210 -3.93 -1.73 -10.57
N ALA A 211 -3.85 -0.58 -9.91
CA ALA A 211 -4.89 -0.07 -9.01
C ALA A 211 -6.23 0.13 -9.73
N SER A 212 -6.24 0.65 -10.97
CA SER A 212 -7.46 0.86 -11.76
C SER A 212 -8.23 -0.43 -12.03
N LYS A 213 -7.52 -1.56 -12.11
CA LYS A 213 -8.09 -2.88 -12.35
C LYS A 213 -8.42 -3.66 -11.08
N THR A 214 -8.00 -3.19 -9.92
CA THR A 214 -8.11 -3.95 -8.67
C THR A 214 -8.69 -3.08 -7.55
N TYR A 215 -7.88 -2.16 -7.04
CA TYR A 215 -8.19 -1.33 -5.89
C TYR A 215 -9.30 -0.31 -6.15
N ILE A 216 -9.29 0.41 -7.27
CA ILE A 216 -10.29 1.45 -7.55
C ILE A 216 -11.72 0.87 -7.65
N PRO A 217 -11.98 -0.22 -8.40
CA PRO A 217 -13.30 -0.85 -8.40
C PRO A 217 -13.78 -1.18 -6.99
N PHE A 218 -12.91 -1.80 -6.19
CA PHE A 218 -13.19 -2.11 -4.79
C PHE A 218 -13.45 -0.87 -3.94
N LEU A 219 -12.61 0.16 -4.03
CA LEU A 219 -12.70 1.36 -3.20
C LEU A 219 -14.02 2.10 -3.44
N LEU A 220 -14.45 2.21 -4.70
CA LEU A 220 -15.71 2.83 -5.07
C LEU A 220 -16.92 2.00 -4.63
N GLU A 221 -16.89 0.69 -4.87
CA GLU A 221 -18.00 -0.21 -4.52
C GLU A 221 -18.12 -0.36 -3.00
N ASN A 222 -17.01 -0.35 -2.26
CA ASN A 222 -17.01 -0.34 -0.80
C ASN A 222 -17.62 0.95 -0.25
N ALA A 223 -17.26 2.12 -0.80
CA ALA A 223 -17.85 3.39 -0.41
C ALA A 223 -19.38 3.40 -0.65
N ARG A 224 -19.84 2.86 -1.78
CA ARG A 224 -21.27 2.69 -2.08
C ARG A 224 -21.94 1.73 -1.11
N ALA A 225 -21.37 0.56 -0.88
CA ALA A 225 -21.90 -0.45 0.04
C ALA A 225 -22.05 0.09 1.46
N VAL A 226 -21.05 0.82 1.97
CA VAL A 226 -21.11 1.48 3.29
C VAL A 226 -22.22 2.53 3.33
N HIS A 227 -22.35 3.36 2.30
CA HIS A 227 -23.40 4.37 2.22
C HIS A 227 -24.80 3.76 2.18
N GLU A 228 -24.97 2.66 1.46
CA GLU A 228 -26.24 1.91 1.36
C GLU A 228 -26.52 1.00 2.58
N GLY A 229 -25.61 0.94 3.56
CA GLY A 229 -25.76 0.08 4.75
C GLY A 229 -25.60 -1.41 4.47
N LYS A 230 -25.00 -1.80 3.34
CA LYS A 230 -24.69 -3.20 3.01
C LYS A 230 -23.55 -3.73 3.88
N SER A 231 -23.68 -4.97 4.34
CA SER A 231 -22.67 -5.63 5.17
C SER A 231 -21.51 -6.24 4.39
N VAL A 232 -21.68 -6.43 3.08
CA VAL A 232 -20.72 -7.05 2.15
C VAL A 232 -20.57 -6.15 0.94
N VAL A 233 -19.34 -6.02 0.46
CA VAL A 233 -18.98 -5.43 -0.83
C VAL A 233 -18.60 -6.58 -1.76
N GLU A 234 -19.16 -6.58 -2.96
CA GLU A 234 -18.83 -7.52 -4.03
C GLU A 234 -18.60 -6.75 -5.32
N VAL A 235 -17.47 -6.96 -5.97
CA VAL A 235 -17.08 -6.22 -7.16
C VAL A 235 -16.25 -7.08 -8.11
N GLU A 236 -16.42 -6.86 -9.40
CA GLU A 236 -15.55 -7.44 -10.41
C GLU A 236 -14.20 -6.69 -10.49
N ILE A 237 -13.12 -7.46 -10.56
CA ILE A 237 -11.76 -6.96 -10.71
C ILE A 237 -11.04 -7.67 -11.87
N LEU A 238 -9.92 -7.10 -12.30
CA LEU A 238 -9.10 -7.58 -13.41
C LEU A 238 -9.91 -7.77 -14.70
N ASP A 239 -10.66 -6.73 -15.06
CA ASP A 239 -11.49 -6.69 -16.27
C ASP A 239 -12.58 -7.79 -16.29
N GLY A 240 -13.26 -8.02 -15.16
CA GLY A 240 -14.37 -8.98 -15.06
C GLY A 240 -13.94 -10.44 -14.83
N ARG A 241 -12.63 -10.71 -14.69
CA ARG A 241 -12.13 -12.09 -14.58
C ARG A 241 -12.34 -12.71 -13.20
N PHE A 242 -12.39 -11.88 -12.17
CA PHE A 242 -12.53 -12.34 -10.79
C PHE A 242 -13.52 -11.46 -10.03
N THR A 243 -14.23 -12.07 -9.09
CA THR A 243 -15.08 -11.38 -8.14
C THR A 243 -14.32 -11.23 -6.81
N HIS A 244 -14.14 -10.00 -6.35
CA HIS A 244 -13.69 -9.70 -5.01
C HIS A 244 -14.89 -9.53 -4.09
N SER A 245 -14.89 -10.18 -2.91
CA SER A 245 -15.98 -10.13 -1.95
C SER A 245 -15.48 -10.12 -0.52
N GLN A 246 -15.88 -9.12 0.27
CA GLN A 246 -15.52 -9.01 1.69
C GLN A 246 -16.57 -8.21 2.48
N PRO A 247 -16.53 -8.22 3.83
CA PRO A 247 -17.30 -7.27 4.62
C PRO A 247 -17.02 -5.81 4.21
N SER A 248 -18.07 -4.99 4.17
CA SER A 248 -17.92 -3.56 3.91
C SER A 248 -17.06 -2.92 4.99
N PHE A 249 -16.14 -2.05 4.57
CA PHE A 249 -15.11 -1.49 5.44
C PHE A 249 -15.26 0.01 5.56
N LYS A 250 -15.80 0.45 6.70
CA LYS A 250 -16.10 1.85 6.99
C LYS A 250 -14.88 2.77 6.86
N TYR A 251 -13.73 2.37 7.41
CA TYR A 251 -12.53 3.21 7.38
C TYR A 251 -12.14 3.62 5.96
N GLN A 252 -12.01 2.65 5.05
CA GLN A 252 -11.70 2.90 3.64
C GLN A 252 -12.76 3.78 2.94
N ALA A 253 -14.03 3.62 3.28
CA ALA A 253 -15.13 4.42 2.73
C ALA A 253 -15.16 5.86 3.26
N THR A 254 -14.84 6.08 4.54
CA THR A 254 -15.00 7.37 5.22
C THR A 254 -13.71 8.17 5.34
N TYR A 255 -12.55 7.54 5.15
CA TYR A 255 -11.24 8.17 5.28
C TYR A 255 -10.45 8.11 3.96
N CYS A 256 -10.06 6.93 3.48
CA CYS A 256 -9.18 6.75 2.31
C CYS A 256 -9.70 7.46 1.04
N LEU A 257 -10.89 7.05 0.53
CA LEU A 257 -11.45 7.65 -0.68
C LEU A 257 -11.74 9.16 -0.54
N PRO A 258 -12.39 9.63 0.55
CA PRO A 258 -12.57 11.06 0.77
C PRO A 258 -11.27 11.86 0.83
N GLN A 259 -10.21 11.31 1.44
CA GLN A 259 -8.92 11.99 1.56
C GLN A 259 -8.24 12.13 0.20
N LEU A 260 -8.23 11.07 -0.63
CA LEU A 260 -7.71 11.16 -2.00
C LEU A 260 -8.52 12.16 -2.84
N ARG A 261 -9.86 12.14 -2.74
CA ARG A 261 -10.72 13.10 -3.44
C ARG A 261 -10.49 14.55 -2.98
N LYS A 262 -10.25 14.76 -1.68
CA LYS A 262 -9.91 16.07 -1.12
C LYS A 262 -8.59 16.59 -1.68
N GLN A 263 -7.55 15.75 -1.73
CA GLN A 263 -6.26 16.13 -2.31
C GLN A 263 -6.38 16.44 -3.80
N TYR A 264 -7.10 15.61 -4.55
CA TYR A 264 -7.37 15.85 -5.97
C TYR A 264 -8.11 17.17 -6.20
N ALA A 265 -9.15 17.47 -5.41
CA ALA A 265 -9.93 18.70 -5.54
C ALA A 265 -9.14 19.98 -5.21
N ALA A 266 -8.01 19.86 -4.50
CA ALA A 266 -7.12 20.97 -4.20
C ALA A 266 -6.13 21.28 -5.34
N LEU A 267 -6.00 20.40 -6.34
CA LEU A 267 -5.11 20.60 -7.49
C LEU A 267 -5.65 21.69 -8.41
N THR A 268 -4.76 22.55 -8.91
CA THR A 268 -5.09 23.61 -9.87
C THR A 268 -4.00 23.74 -10.93
N GLY A 269 -4.26 24.50 -11.99
CA GLY A 269 -3.26 24.84 -13.01
C GLY A 269 -2.57 23.64 -13.65
N ASP A 270 -1.25 23.72 -13.77
CA ASP A 270 -0.43 22.68 -14.42
C ASP A 270 -0.38 21.37 -13.62
N ASP A 271 -0.48 21.42 -12.28
CA ASP A 271 -0.54 20.23 -11.43
C ASP A 271 -1.78 19.39 -11.74
N LEU A 272 -2.96 20.04 -11.84
CA LEU A 272 -4.20 19.35 -12.20
C LEU A 272 -4.12 18.75 -13.61
N LYS A 273 -3.53 19.46 -14.56
CA LYS A 273 -3.33 18.96 -15.92
C LYS A 273 -2.44 17.71 -15.94
N TYR A 274 -1.31 17.77 -15.24
CA TYR A 274 -0.36 16.65 -15.09
C TYR A 274 -1.02 15.41 -14.46
N VAL A 275 -1.76 15.61 -13.36
CA VAL A 275 -2.50 14.53 -12.70
C VAL A 275 -3.59 13.95 -13.60
N ASN A 276 -4.38 14.80 -14.27
CA ASN A 276 -5.43 14.34 -15.18
C ASN A 276 -4.87 13.50 -16.32
N THR A 277 -3.78 13.93 -16.95
CA THR A 277 -3.08 13.15 -17.97
C THR A 277 -2.66 11.77 -17.44
N THR A 278 -2.06 11.73 -16.25
CA THR A 278 -1.63 10.47 -15.63
C THR A 278 -2.81 9.56 -15.30
N LEU A 279 -3.87 10.09 -14.70
CA LEU A 279 -5.06 9.33 -14.33
C LEU A 279 -5.82 8.80 -15.56
N LEU A 280 -5.85 9.55 -16.66
CA LEU A 280 -6.41 9.10 -17.94
C LEU A 280 -5.60 7.92 -18.50
N GLN A 281 -4.27 8.06 -18.55
CA GLN A 281 -3.37 6.99 -19.01
C GLN A 281 -3.41 5.73 -18.13
N ALA A 282 -3.73 5.89 -16.84
CA ALA A 282 -3.86 4.79 -15.88
C ALA A 282 -5.24 4.13 -15.87
N GLY A 283 -6.27 4.82 -16.36
CA GLY A 283 -7.67 4.39 -16.24
C GLY A 283 -8.32 4.71 -14.88
N CYS A 284 -7.76 5.67 -14.13
CA CYS A 284 -8.25 6.06 -12.80
C CYS A 284 -9.09 7.35 -12.82
N TYR A 285 -9.13 8.10 -13.92
CA TYR A 285 -9.70 9.47 -13.98
C TYR A 285 -11.13 9.58 -13.43
N ASN A 286 -12.01 8.65 -13.82
CA ASN A 286 -13.43 8.71 -13.45
C ASN A 286 -13.67 8.56 -11.93
N ALA A 287 -12.75 7.92 -11.19
CA ALA A 287 -12.87 7.78 -9.74
C ALA A 287 -12.85 9.13 -9.00
N PHE A 288 -12.21 10.14 -9.61
CA PHE A 288 -11.97 11.46 -9.04
C PHE A 288 -12.76 12.57 -9.74
N ALA A 289 -12.92 12.49 -11.06
CA ALA A 289 -13.56 13.53 -11.86
C ALA A 289 -15.10 13.60 -11.71
N SER A 290 -15.74 12.65 -11.04
CA SER A 290 -17.21 12.53 -10.97
C SER A 290 -17.97 13.66 -10.25
N GLY A 291 -17.33 14.80 -9.96
CA GLY A 291 -17.95 16.09 -9.59
C GLY A 291 -17.98 17.13 -10.71
N SER A 292 -17.46 16.81 -11.91
CA SER A 292 -17.47 17.68 -13.10
C SER A 292 -17.57 16.79 -14.35
N ALA A 293 -18.73 16.87 -15.03
CA ALA A 293 -19.09 16.20 -16.29
C ALA A 293 -18.07 15.19 -16.87
N CYS A 294 -18.46 13.91 -16.84
CA CYS A 294 -17.78 12.79 -17.49
C CYS A 294 -17.46 13.11 -18.97
N VAL A 295 -16.19 13.09 -19.38
CA VAL A 295 -15.79 13.15 -20.79
C VAL A 295 -15.75 11.71 -21.33
N PRO A 296 -16.53 11.35 -22.36
CA PRO A 296 -16.53 10.00 -22.91
C PRO A 296 -15.18 9.63 -23.53
N SER A 297 -14.81 8.36 -23.39
CA SER A 297 -13.57 7.73 -23.87
C SER A 297 -13.40 7.70 -25.41
N SER A 298 -14.22 8.42 -26.17
CA SER A 298 -14.23 8.39 -27.64
C SER A 298 -13.50 9.57 -28.31
N LYS A 299 -12.73 10.36 -27.54
CA LYS A 299 -11.86 11.43 -28.07
C LYS A 299 -10.49 11.46 -27.41
N LEU A 300 -9.80 10.32 -27.43
CA LEU A 300 -8.33 10.24 -27.40
C LEU A 300 -7.86 9.74 -28.76
#